data_AF-A0A957VLY2-F1
#
_entry.id   AF-A0A957VLY2-F1
#
_cell.length_a   1.000
_cell.length_b   1.000
_cell.length_c   1.000
_cell.angle_alpha   90.00
_cell.angle_beta   90.00
_cell.angle_gamma   90.00
#
_symmetry.space_group_name_H-M   'P 1'
#
loop_
_entity.id
_entity.type
_entity.pdbx_description
1 polymer ?
#
loop_
_entity_poly.entity_id
_entity_poly.type
_entity_poly.pdbx_seq_one_letter_code
_entity_poly.pdbx_strand_id
1 'polypeptide(L)'
;AELMGAVTDFSSTSAYTAEDFALFGYSVGDGGQLLESDLLQNMQGILTRWEDPLQLYYPQYLTWFDFPFTVWVGPETSALEKNAALEFQRFLLSPEQQQKALAYGLRPANPDVAVDAAEDSLFVKWADQGVQPVVPRTTAMRSPDRDVLLTLLRWFELNVAQ
;
A
#
# COMPACT_ATOMS: atom_id res chain seq x y z
N ALA A 1 -13.65 11.87 -18.05
CA ALA A 1 -14.97 11.31 -17.72
C ALA A 1 -15.19 9.90 -18.32
N GLU A 2 -14.11 9.16 -18.64
CA GLU A 2 -14.20 7.80 -19.20
C GLU A 2 -13.64 6.70 -18.27
N LEU A 3 -13.05 7.06 -17.13
CA LEU A 3 -12.42 6.09 -16.22
C LEU A 3 -13.42 5.03 -15.68
N MET A 4 -14.69 5.42 -15.53
CA MET A 4 -15.73 4.55 -14.95
C MET A 4 -16.30 3.51 -15.94
N GLY A 5 -15.95 3.60 -17.23
CA GLY A 5 -16.41 2.65 -18.26
C GLY A 5 -15.51 1.43 -18.43
N ALA A 6 -14.26 1.51 -17.98
CA ALA A 6 -13.22 0.50 -18.20
C ALA A 6 -12.89 -0.35 -16.96
N VAL A 7 -13.43 0.00 -15.79
CA VAL A 7 -13.31 -0.84 -14.60
C VAL A 7 -14.37 -1.93 -14.68
N THR A 8 -13.96 -3.11 -15.16
CA THR A 8 -14.85 -4.26 -15.39
C THR A 8 -15.40 -4.84 -14.10
N ASP A 9 -14.72 -4.62 -12.96
CA ASP A 9 -15.22 -4.99 -11.64
C ASP A 9 -14.46 -4.28 -10.49
N PHE A 10 -15.20 -3.65 -9.57
CA PHE A 10 -14.64 -3.08 -8.33
C PHE A 10 -14.41 -4.14 -7.24
N SER A 11 -15.05 -5.32 -7.38
CA SER A 11 -14.94 -6.42 -6.42
C SER A 11 -13.64 -7.22 -6.57
N SER A 12 -13.04 -7.19 -7.77
CA SER A 12 -11.77 -7.84 -8.10
C SER A 12 -10.57 -6.88 -8.16
N THR A 13 -10.73 -5.59 -7.85
CA THR A 13 -9.62 -4.63 -7.87
C THR A 13 -8.57 -4.91 -6.79
N SER A 14 -8.95 -5.65 -5.73
CA SER A 14 -8.00 -6.22 -4.77
C SER A 14 -7.38 -7.55 -5.21
N ALA A 15 -7.85 -8.14 -6.32
CA ALA A 15 -7.38 -9.40 -6.88
C ALA A 15 -6.38 -9.21 -8.04
N TYR A 16 -6.29 -8.00 -8.62
CA TYR A 16 -5.28 -7.70 -9.63
C TYR A 16 -4.02 -7.15 -8.97
N THR A 17 -2.92 -7.86 -9.16
CA THR A 17 -1.59 -7.39 -8.76
C THR A 17 -1.07 -6.35 -9.74
N ALA A 18 -0.09 -5.53 -9.34
CA ALA A 18 0.62 -4.66 -10.28
C ALA A 18 1.33 -5.48 -11.36
N GLU A 19 1.69 -6.73 -11.07
CA GLU A 19 2.20 -7.69 -12.04
C GLU A 19 1.15 -8.04 -13.11
N ASP A 20 -0.11 -8.32 -12.73
CA ASP A 20 -1.20 -8.56 -13.69
C ASP A 20 -1.48 -7.32 -14.54
N PHE A 21 -1.46 -6.13 -13.93
CA PHE A 21 -1.60 -4.88 -14.64
C PHE A 21 -0.43 -4.65 -15.62
N ALA A 22 0.78 -5.01 -15.22
CA ALA A 22 1.96 -4.98 -16.07
C ALA A 22 1.95 -6.05 -17.16
N LEU A 23 1.23 -7.17 -16.98
CA LEU A 23 1.21 -8.30 -17.92
C LEU A 23 0.10 -8.14 -18.98
N PHE A 24 -1.07 -7.66 -18.60
CA PHE A 24 -2.25 -7.67 -19.46
C PHE A 24 -2.68 -6.27 -19.97
N GLY A 25 -2.08 -5.19 -19.45
CA GLY A 25 -2.26 -3.84 -19.96
C GLY A 25 -3.73 -3.40 -20.04
N TYR A 26 -4.09 -2.67 -21.11
CA TYR A 26 -5.44 -2.16 -21.39
C TYR A 26 -6.57 -3.22 -21.35
N SER A 27 -6.25 -4.52 -21.42
CA SER A 27 -7.28 -5.57 -21.36
C SER A 27 -7.80 -5.88 -19.94
N VAL A 28 -7.12 -5.40 -18.89
CA VAL A 28 -7.56 -5.53 -17.48
C VAL A 28 -8.28 -4.26 -16.98
N GLY A 29 -8.05 -3.11 -17.64
CA GLY A 29 -8.76 -1.84 -17.41
C GLY A 29 -7.86 -0.62 -17.63
N ASP A 30 -8.45 0.55 -17.95
CA ASP A 30 -7.72 1.82 -18.17
C ASP A 30 -7.21 2.47 -16.87
N GLY A 31 -7.47 1.84 -15.71
CA GLY A 31 -7.01 2.29 -14.40
C GLY A 31 -7.38 1.30 -13.30
N GLY A 32 -6.67 1.37 -12.17
CA GLY A 32 -6.90 0.50 -11.02
C GLY A 32 -6.28 1.06 -9.75
N GLN A 33 -6.79 0.61 -8.60
CA GLN A 33 -6.17 0.90 -7.31
C GLN A 33 -5.19 -0.24 -6.97
N LEU A 34 -3.91 0.11 -6.83
CA LEU A 34 -2.83 -0.85 -6.56
C LEU A 34 -2.12 -0.51 -5.25
N LEU A 35 -1.45 -1.49 -4.65
CA LEU A 35 -0.50 -1.24 -3.58
C LEU A 35 0.72 -0.49 -4.13
N GLU A 36 1.09 0.61 -3.49
CA GLU A 36 2.20 1.47 -3.94
C GLU A 36 3.52 0.66 -4.07
N SER A 37 3.85 -0.15 -3.08
CA SER A 37 5.07 -0.97 -3.09
C SER A 37 5.13 -1.97 -4.25
N ASP A 38 3.99 -2.53 -4.63
CA ASP A 38 3.89 -3.51 -5.72
C ASP A 38 4.04 -2.81 -7.09
N LEU A 39 3.35 -1.68 -7.24
CA LEU A 39 3.50 -0.81 -8.40
C LEU A 39 4.94 -0.34 -8.58
N LEU A 40 5.59 0.16 -7.52
CA LEU A 40 6.96 0.68 -7.61
C LEU A 40 7.98 -0.41 -7.99
N GLN A 41 7.79 -1.65 -7.52
CA GLN A 41 8.64 -2.78 -7.90
C GLN A 41 8.44 -3.17 -9.37
N ASN A 42 7.21 -3.10 -9.87
CA ASN A 42 6.86 -3.52 -11.23
C ASN A 42 6.86 -2.39 -12.28
N MET A 43 7.10 -1.14 -11.88
CA MET A 43 7.04 0.06 -12.73
C MET A 43 7.87 -0.05 -14.01
N GLN A 44 9.07 -0.64 -13.94
CA GLN A 44 9.92 -0.81 -15.12
C GLN A 44 9.27 -1.71 -16.19
N GLY A 45 8.56 -2.75 -15.75
CA GLY A 45 7.81 -3.64 -16.64
C GLY A 45 6.61 -2.93 -17.27
N ILE A 46 5.92 -2.10 -16.48
CA ILE A 46 4.77 -1.31 -16.93
C ILE A 46 5.21 -0.32 -18.02
N LEU A 47 6.25 0.49 -17.78
CA LEU A 47 6.75 1.48 -18.74
C LEU A 47 7.21 0.89 -20.08
N THR A 48 7.68 -0.36 -20.07
CA THR A 48 8.13 -1.03 -21.31
C THR A 48 6.97 -1.57 -22.14
N ARG A 49 5.84 -1.90 -21.49
CA ARG A 49 4.72 -2.62 -22.12
C ARG A 49 3.55 -1.73 -22.50
N TRP A 50 3.45 -0.55 -21.89
CA TRP A 50 2.42 0.43 -22.19
C TRP A 50 2.97 1.43 -23.21
N GLU A 51 2.21 1.69 -24.28
CA GLU A 51 2.60 2.70 -25.29
C GLU A 51 2.48 4.13 -24.75
N ASP A 52 1.54 4.36 -23.83
CA ASP A 52 1.34 5.65 -23.15
C ASP A 52 1.91 5.63 -21.73
N PRO A 53 2.42 6.78 -21.24
CA PRO A 53 2.95 6.88 -19.89
C PRO A 53 1.84 6.71 -18.84
N LEU A 54 2.05 5.77 -17.91
CA LEU A 54 1.17 5.59 -16.75
C LEU A 54 1.10 6.88 -15.93
N GLN A 55 -0.11 7.36 -15.65
CA GLN A 55 -0.30 8.52 -14.77
C GLN A 55 -0.60 8.06 -13.35
N LEU A 56 0.26 8.46 -12.42
CA LEU A 56 0.06 8.21 -11.00
C LEU A 56 -0.76 9.31 -10.34
N TYR A 57 -1.82 8.91 -9.64
CA TYR A 57 -2.73 9.83 -8.97
C TYR A 57 -2.90 9.44 -7.50
N TYR A 58 -2.55 10.37 -6.60
CA TYR A 58 -2.82 10.27 -5.18
C TYR A 58 -4.13 11.04 -4.87
N PRO A 59 -5.24 10.35 -4.57
CA PRO A 59 -6.51 11.02 -4.27
C PRO A 59 -6.46 11.90 -3.01
N GLN A 60 -7.42 12.82 -2.90
CA GLN A 60 -7.60 13.63 -1.69
C GLN A 60 -7.89 12.80 -0.44
N TYR A 61 -8.46 11.59 -0.57
CA TYR A 61 -8.67 10.68 0.54
C TYR A 61 -7.95 9.37 0.23
N LEU A 62 -7.01 9.01 1.09
CA LEU A 62 -6.10 7.89 0.89
C LEU A 62 -6.35 6.83 1.96
N THR A 63 -6.49 5.59 1.52
CA THR A 63 -6.44 4.44 2.41
C THR A 63 -4.99 4.05 2.63
N TRP A 64 -4.51 4.16 3.85
CA TRP A 64 -3.18 3.69 4.23
C TRP A 64 -3.26 2.19 4.50
N PHE A 65 -2.48 1.43 3.73
CA PHE A 65 -2.32 -0.01 3.94
C PHE A 65 -0.99 -0.24 4.66
N ASP A 66 -1.06 -0.26 5.99
CA ASP A 66 0.10 -0.42 6.86
C ASP A 66 0.26 -1.86 7.36
N PHE A 67 1.47 -2.20 7.80
CA PHE A 67 1.80 -3.50 8.41
C PHE A 67 2.11 -3.33 9.90
N PRO A 68 1.09 -3.32 10.78
CA PRO A 68 1.31 -3.06 12.20
C PRO A 68 2.05 -4.21 12.88
N PHE A 69 3.04 -3.88 13.72
CA PHE A 69 3.69 -4.83 14.62
C PHE A 69 3.08 -4.71 16.01
N THR A 70 2.60 -5.81 16.57
CA THR A 70 2.03 -5.87 17.93
C THR A 70 2.67 -6.98 18.73
N VAL A 71 2.98 -6.72 20.00
CA VAL A 71 3.46 -7.73 20.95
C VAL A 71 2.28 -8.29 21.74
N TRP A 72 2.05 -9.59 21.62
CA TRP A 72 1.05 -10.29 22.43
C TRP A 72 1.54 -10.47 23.87
N VAL A 73 0.70 -10.13 24.84
CA VAL A 73 1.01 -10.23 26.27
C VAL A 73 -0.04 -11.11 26.95
N GLY A 74 0.15 -12.42 26.85
CA GLY A 74 -0.71 -13.44 27.48
C GLY A 74 0.01 -14.26 28.57
N PRO A 75 -0.74 -15.05 29.38
CA PRO A 75 -0.16 -15.96 30.37
C PRO A 75 0.79 -17.02 29.79
N GLU A 76 0.66 -17.33 28.51
CA GLU A 76 1.51 -18.25 27.74
C GLU A 76 2.85 -17.65 27.31
N THR A 77 3.05 -16.33 27.48
CA THR A 77 4.28 -15.64 27.08
C THR A 77 5.14 -15.30 28.29
N SER A 78 6.39 -15.75 28.25
CA SER A 78 7.41 -15.45 29.26
C SER A 78 7.91 -14.01 29.16
N ALA A 79 8.57 -13.54 30.23
CA ALA A 79 9.22 -12.23 30.23
C ALA A 79 10.34 -12.14 29.17
N LEU A 80 11.06 -13.24 28.92
CA LEU A 80 12.15 -13.27 27.94
C LEU A 80 11.62 -13.10 26.52
N GLU A 81 10.52 -13.78 26.16
CA GLU A 81 9.90 -13.66 24.83
C GLU A 81 9.38 -12.24 24.58
N LYS A 82 8.79 -11.61 25.59
CA LYS A 82 8.34 -10.20 25.50
C LYS A 82 9.52 -9.27 25.25
N ASN A 83 10.63 -9.45 25.97
CA ASN A 83 11.84 -8.65 25.77
C ASN A 83 12.42 -8.88 24.37
N ALA A 84 12.47 -10.13 23.90
CA ALA A 84 12.94 -10.45 22.55
C ALA A 84 12.06 -9.82 21.47
N ALA A 85 10.73 -9.81 21.65
CA ALA A 85 9.81 -9.16 20.71
C ALA A 85 10.02 -7.64 20.67
N LEU A 86 10.31 -7.00 21.81
CA LEU A 86 10.64 -5.58 21.87
C LEU A 86 11.97 -5.28 21.18
N GLU A 87 13.01 -6.10 21.39
CA GLU A 87 14.29 -5.94 20.69
C GLU A 87 14.14 -6.12 19.18
N PHE A 88 13.32 -7.08 18.74
CA PHE A 88 13.00 -7.25 17.33
C PHE A 88 12.26 -6.05 16.75
N GLN A 89 11.29 -5.49 17.48
CA GLN A 89 10.63 -4.24 17.08
C GLN A 89 11.63 -3.09 16.93
N ARG A 90 12.55 -2.91 17.89
CA ARG A 90 13.61 -1.89 17.81
C ARG A 90 14.51 -2.11 16.60
N PHE A 91 14.88 -3.36 16.33
CA PHE A 91 15.66 -3.71 15.14
C PHE A 91 14.94 -3.32 13.86
N LEU A 92 13.66 -3.68 13.70
CA LEU A 92 12.87 -3.31 12.52
C LEU A 92 12.75 -1.79 12.33
N LEU A 93 12.63 -1.03 13.43
CA LEU A 93 12.53 0.43 13.40
C LEU A 93 13.89 1.14 13.30
N SER A 94 15.00 0.41 13.37
CA SER A 94 16.32 1.03 13.26
C SER A 94 16.51 1.69 11.88
N PRO A 95 17.26 2.81 11.80
CA PRO A 95 17.45 3.52 10.54
C PRO A 95 17.97 2.63 9.39
N GLU A 96 18.88 1.71 9.70
CA GLU A 96 19.45 0.79 8.72
C GLU A 96 18.40 -0.13 8.09
N GLN A 97 17.51 -0.71 8.89
CA GLN A 97 16.47 -1.61 8.36
C GLN A 97 15.38 -0.83 7.61
N GLN A 98 15.04 0.37 8.09
CA GLN A 98 14.06 1.23 7.44
C GLN A 98 14.56 1.75 6.08
N GLN A 99 15.86 2.02 5.94
CA GLN A 99 16.47 2.35 4.64
C GLN A 99 16.36 1.18 3.65
N LYS A 100 16.61 -0.06 4.09
CA LYS A 100 16.47 -1.25 3.22
C LYS A 100 15.05 -1.42 2.68
N ALA A 101 14.03 -1.00 3.44
CA ALA A 101 12.64 -1.07 3.02
C ALA A 101 12.33 -0.18 1.79
N LEU A 102 13.11 0.89 1.57
CA LEU A 102 12.95 1.80 0.43
C LEU A 102 13.18 1.12 -0.92
N ALA A 103 14.10 0.15 -0.97
CA ALA A 103 14.37 -0.67 -2.16
C ALA A 103 13.16 -1.55 -2.56
N TYR A 104 12.23 -1.77 -1.63
CA TYR A 104 10.99 -2.51 -1.86
C TYR A 104 9.77 -1.60 -2.03
N GLY A 105 9.96 -0.28 -2.11
CA GLY A 105 8.87 0.69 -2.26
C GLY A 105 7.98 0.81 -1.02
N LEU A 106 8.51 0.46 0.16
CA LEU A 106 7.80 0.61 1.44
C LEU A 106 8.17 1.94 2.08
N ARG A 107 7.15 2.69 2.53
CA ARG A 107 7.36 3.95 3.25
C ARG A 107 7.89 3.66 4.67
N PRO A 108 8.96 4.33 5.12
CA PRO A 108 9.51 4.14 6.46
C PRO A 108 8.49 4.49 7.55
N ALA A 109 8.44 3.68 8.59
CA ALA A 109 7.72 3.97 9.83
C ALA A 109 8.53 4.86 10.78
N ASN A 110 9.87 4.82 10.68
CA ASN A 110 10.75 5.67 11.45
C ASN A 110 10.83 7.08 10.82
N PRO A 111 10.42 8.16 11.51
CA PRO A 111 10.43 9.52 10.97
C PRO A 111 11.83 10.07 10.69
N ASP A 112 12.88 9.48 11.26
CA ASP A 112 14.27 9.88 11.02
C ASP A 112 14.80 9.38 9.67
N VAL A 113 14.08 8.48 8.99
CA VAL A 113 14.43 7.97 7.66
C VAL A 113 13.49 8.58 6.63
N ALA A 114 14.02 9.50 5.84
CA ALA A 114 13.31 10.06 4.70
C ALA A 114 13.16 9.04 3.57
N VAL A 115 12.14 9.21 2.72
CA VAL A 115 11.88 8.32 1.57
C VAL A 115 12.96 8.37 0.50
N ASP A 116 13.79 9.42 0.51
CA ASP A 116 14.93 9.64 -0.38
C ASP A 116 16.28 9.39 0.33
N ALA A 117 16.26 8.76 1.51
CA ALA A 117 17.47 8.51 2.30
C ALA A 117 18.44 7.48 1.69
N ALA A 118 18.07 6.81 0.59
CA ALA A 118 18.88 5.82 -0.11
C ALA A 118 18.81 6.02 -1.63
N GLU A 119 19.94 5.83 -2.32
CA GLU A 119 20.04 6.01 -3.78
C GLU A 119 19.19 5.00 -4.56
N ASP A 120 19.01 3.80 -4.00
CA ASP A 120 18.19 2.72 -4.57
C ASP A 120 16.70 2.83 -4.17
N SER A 121 16.31 3.93 -3.52
CA SER A 121 14.91 4.19 -3.19
C SER A 121 14.04 4.22 -4.44
N LEU A 122 13.01 3.38 -4.48
CA LEU A 122 12.06 3.37 -5.59
C LEU A 122 11.24 4.66 -5.66
N PHE A 123 11.12 5.42 -4.56
CA PHE A 123 10.47 6.72 -4.56
C PHE A 123 11.27 7.77 -5.33
N VAL A 124 12.60 7.72 -5.22
CA VAL A 124 13.51 8.61 -5.97
C VAL A 124 13.55 8.20 -7.43
N LYS A 125 13.73 6.88 -7.67
CA LYS A 125 13.82 6.32 -9.03
C LYS A 125 12.61 6.67 -9.90
N TRP A 126 11.42 6.70 -9.32
CA TRP A 126 10.16 6.89 -10.04
C TRP A 126 9.53 8.27 -9.81
N ALA A 127 10.28 9.23 -9.27
CA ALA A 127 9.78 10.59 -9.03
C ALA A 127 9.22 11.25 -10.30
N ASP A 128 9.92 11.09 -11.44
CA ASP A 128 9.48 11.63 -12.74
C ASP A 128 8.20 10.97 -13.28
N GLN A 129 7.79 9.82 -12.73
CA GLN A 129 6.54 9.13 -13.06
C GLN A 129 5.37 9.53 -12.13
N GLY A 130 5.56 10.57 -11.31
CA GLY A 130 4.51 11.14 -10.46
C GLY A 130 4.44 10.55 -9.04
N VAL A 131 5.42 9.73 -8.65
CA VAL A 131 5.53 9.21 -7.27
C VAL A 131 5.82 10.36 -6.31
N GLN A 132 4.99 10.50 -5.27
CA GLN A 132 5.10 11.62 -4.34
C GLN A 132 5.91 11.22 -3.09
N PRO A 133 6.99 11.93 -2.75
CA PRO A 133 7.77 11.61 -1.57
C PRO A 133 6.98 11.91 -0.29
N VAL A 134 6.20 12.99 -0.30
CA VAL A 134 5.35 13.40 0.82
C VAL A 134 3.89 13.23 0.43
N VAL A 135 3.20 12.38 1.17
CA VAL A 135 1.76 12.19 1.06
C VAL A 135 1.13 12.72 2.35
N PRO A 136 0.24 13.74 2.29
CA PRO A 136 -0.33 14.34 3.49
C PRO A 136 -1.02 13.29 4.37
N ARG A 137 -0.79 13.32 5.68
CA ARG A 137 -1.49 12.42 6.61
C ARG A 137 -2.93 12.84 6.90
N THR A 138 -3.25 14.11 6.67
CA THR A 138 -4.60 14.68 6.87
C THR A 138 -5.65 14.11 5.93
N THR A 139 -5.22 13.45 4.87
CA THR A 139 -6.06 12.79 3.86
C THR A 139 -6.32 11.32 4.19
N ALA A 140 -5.74 10.78 5.27
CA ALA A 140 -5.95 9.39 5.68
C ALA A 140 -7.43 9.13 5.96
N MET A 141 -8.00 8.14 5.29
CA MET A 141 -9.34 7.66 5.59
C MET A 141 -9.38 7.08 7.01
N ARG A 142 -10.40 7.47 7.78
CA ARG A 142 -10.61 6.92 9.11
C ARG A 142 -11.27 5.55 9.02
N SER A 143 -10.84 4.63 9.87
CA SER A 143 -11.56 3.37 10.05
C SER A 143 -13.00 3.69 10.50
N PRO A 144 -14.03 3.06 9.89
CA PRO A 144 -15.40 3.23 10.32
C PRO A 144 -15.57 2.78 11.78
N ASP A 145 -16.51 3.40 12.49
CA ASP A 145 -16.86 2.95 13.83
C ASP A 145 -17.64 1.63 13.80
N ARG A 146 -17.83 1.04 14.99
CA ARG A 146 -18.52 -0.25 15.13
C ARG A 146 -19.92 -0.23 14.53
N ASP A 147 -20.68 0.83 14.74
CA ASP A 147 -22.09 0.89 14.34
C ASP A 147 -22.21 0.97 12.82
N VAL A 148 -21.31 1.73 12.17
CA VAL A 148 -21.19 1.76 10.71
C VAL A 148 -20.78 0.39 10.17
N LEU A 149 -19.78 -0.28 10.78
CA LEU A 149 -19.36 -1.62 10.35
C LEU A 149 -20.49 -2.65 10.46
N LEU A 150 -21.23 -2.67 11.57
CA LEU A 150 -22.37 -3.57 11.76
C LEU A 150 -23.49 -3.30 10.75
N THR A 151 -23.75 -2.02 10.46
CA THR A 151 -24.74 -1.61 9.46
C THR A 151 -24.32 -2.06 8.05
N LEU A 152 -23.05 -1.89 7.69
CA LEU A 152 -22.51 -2.33 6.40
C LEU A 152 -22.56 -3.85 6.24
N LEU A 153 -22.15 -4.61 7.26
CA LEU A 153 -22.26 -6.07 7.27
C LEU A 153 -23.70 -6.52 7.07
N ARG A 154 -24.63 -5.89 7.80
CA ARG A 154 -26.05 -6.21 7.68
C ARG A 154 -26.59 -5.90 6.29
N TRP A 155 -26.19 -4.78 5.71
CA TRP A 155 -26.58 -4.42 4.35
C TRP A 155 -26.02 -5.43 3.33
N PHE A 156 -24.76 -5.83 3.47
CA PHE A 156 -24.12 -6.81 2.58
C PHE A 156 -24.84 -8.17 2.61
N GLU A 157 -25.16 -8.68 3.80
CA GLU A 157 -25.94 -9.91 3.98
C GLU A 157 -27.29 -9.87 3.27
N LEU A 158 -27.97 -8.71 3.31
CA LEU A 158 -29.32 -8.57 2.76
C LEU A 158 -29.35 -8.35 1.24
N ASN A 159 -28.29 -7.79 0.66
CA ASN A 159 -28.32 -7.28 -0.71
C ASN A 159 -27.30 -7.93 -1.66
N VAL A 160 -26.26 -8.60 -1.14
CA VAL A 160 -25.15 -9.13 -1.96
C VAL A 160 -24.97 -10.63 -1.79
N ALA A 161 -25.09 -11.16 -0.57
CA ALA A 161 -24.81 -12.58 -0.30
C ALA A 161 -25.89 -13.58 -0.78
N GLN A 162 -26.89 -13.14 -1.54
CA GLN A 162 -27.97 -13.99 -2.09
C GLN A 162 -27.65 -14.51 -3.49
#